data_AF-A0A663A2W9-F1
#
_entry.id   AF-A0A663A2W9-F1
#
_cell.length_a   1.000
_cell.length_b   1.000
_cell.length_c   1.000
_cell.angle_alpha   90.00
_cell.angle_beta   90.00
_cell.angle_gamma   90.00
#
_symmetry.space_group_name_H-M   'P 1'
#
loop_
_entity.id
_entity.type
_entity.pdbx_description
1 polymer ?
#
loop_
_entity_poly.entity_id
_entity_poly.type
_entity_poly.pdbx_seq_one_letter_code
_entity_poly.pdbx_strand_id
1 'polypeptide(L)'
;MKVGKLGWLVAMFLSGGMAVAQGTVDDYRRAYALKEKFSADKVFYSNVNPQWIEGTHQFWYVRNTPDGRLYVSVDADKKARKELFDSHRLAKALGAASGKEVKPEALALGRLSVSKGLDTLRFVFNNQRWMYASRKNQLVNEGAVPLLLRQKHWMEVDDEKTASPVPSPDGKWIAFIKNQNIYVKEVATGKEKQLSLDGTLGNYYSAYIRWSPDSKKVASCKIRPVEKRYVYYVESSPADQLQPKLHKQEYAKPGDELPFKVPCIYEVESGRSIIPSTELFDRQYEVYGPEWNPDSRAVTFEYNQRGHQVYRVLELSAETGKVRPLVEEISDTYVNYTRHFRHDLKDGKQMIWMSERDNWNHLYMYNRITAQPDYQITKGEWYVREVLRVDEDNRQIYFSANGMEAGEDPYLIRYYRIGFDGKGLTCLTPEEGMHRAWFSGDMKYLVDVYSMVDKVPVAVLRSARDGKVVMPLETADITLLEAEGWKAPEVFVAKGRDGKTDMWGLIARPTNFDPNKKYPVIEYIYQGPGDQYVPKTFRP
;
A
#
# COMPACT_ATOMS: atom_id res chain seq x y z
N MET A 1 49.03 -6.62 -82.36
CA MET A 1 50.28 -6.74 -81.57
C MET A 1 49.90 -6.93 -80.11
N LYS A 2 50.26 -8.11 -79.59
CA LYS A 2 50.48 -8.53 -78.20
C LYS A 2 49.88 -7.74 -77.01
N VAL A 3 49.08 -8.52 -76.24
CA VAL A 3 49.11 -8.68 -74.77
C VAL A 3 48.52 -7.52 -73.93
N GLY A 4 47.63 -7.72 -72.95
CA GLY A 4 46.99 -8.89 -72.37
C GLY A 4 45.94 -8.40 -71.35
N LYS A 5 44.84 -9.13 -71.20
CA LYS A 5 43.91 -8.99 -70.08
C LYS A 5 43.66 -10.40 -69.55
N LEU A 6 44.22 -10.73 -68.40
CA LEU A 6 43.76 -11.89 -67.65
C LEU A 6 43.82 -11.59 -66.15
N GLY A 7 42.69 -11.89 -65.50
CA GLY A 7 42.24 -11.53 -64.17
C GLY A 7 43.28 -11.56 -63.05
N TRP A 8 43.19 -10.53 -62.20
CA TRP A 8 43.49 -10.68 -60.79
C TRP A 8 42.19 -11.08 -60.07
N LEU A 9 42.14 -12.32 -59.59
CA LEU A 9 41.22 -12.76 -58.56
C LEU A 9 41.54 -11.95 -57.29
N VAL A 10 40.62 -11.11 -56.86
CA VAL A 10 40.58 -10.64 -55.48
C VAL A 10 40.00 -11.79 -54.65
N ALA A 11 40.88 -12.52 -53.96
CA ALA A 11 40.46 -13.38 -52.87
C ALA A 11 39.92 -12.48 -51.75
N MET A 12 38.60 -12.28 -51.73
CA MET A 12 37.91 -11.81 -50.53
C MET A 12 38.12 -12.89 -49.47
N PHE A 13 39.10 -12.68 -48.60
CA PHE A 13 39.07 -13.28 -47.27
C PHE A 13 37.80 -12.76 -46.59
N LEU A 14 36.73 -13.55 -46.70
CA LEU A 14 35.64 -13.56 -45.73
C LEU A 14 36.29 -13.90 -44.39
N SER A 15 36.79 -12.88 -43.71
CA SER A 15 36.94 -12.90 -42.26
C SER A 15 35.52 -13.00 -41.72
N GLY A 16 34.99 -14.23 -41.72
CA GLY A 16 33.89 -14.60 -40.86
C GLY A 16 34.38 -14.42 -39.44
N GLY A 17 34.35 -13.18 -38.96
CA GLY A 17 34.38 -12.90 -37.54
C GLY A 17 33.21 -13.68 -36.98
N MET A 18 33.49 -14.84 -36.40
CA MET A 18 32.54 -15.52 -35.55
C MET A 18 32.12 -14.46 -34.55
N ALA A 19 30.91 -13.92 -34.72
CA ALA A 19 30.27 -13.15 -33.68
C ALA A 19 30.06 -14.16 -32.55
N VAL A 20 31.03 -14.23 -31.64
CA VAL A 20 30.93 -14.96 -30.37
C VAL A 20 29.99 -14.13 -29.51
N ALA A 21 28.73 -14.04 -29.93
CA ALA A 21 27.68 -13.28 -29.26
C ALA A 21 27.12 -14.04 -28.04
N GLN A 22 27.53 -15.30 -27.86
CA GLN A 22 27.19 -16.08 -26.68
C GLN A 22 28.36 -16.07 -25.70
N GLY A 23 28.06 -15.79 -24.43
CA GLY A 23 29.03 -15.91 -23.34
C GLY A 23 29.61 -17.33 -23.26
N THR A 24 30.79 -17.44 -22.67
CA THR A 24 31.43 -18.73 -22.40
C THR A 24 30.64 -19.52 -21.35
N VAL A 25 30.85 -20.83 -21.28
CA VAL A 25 30.27 -21.68 -20.23
C VAL A 25 30.61 -21.15 -18.84
N ASP A 26 31.82 -20.62 -18.65
CA ASP A 26 32.24 -20.04 -17.38
C ASP A 26 31.52 -18.72 -17.07
N ASP A 27 31.11 -17.95 -18.08
CA ASP A 27 30.27 -16.76 -17.88
C ASP A 27 28.89 -17.15 -17.32
N TYR A 28 28.26 -18.18 -17.89
CA TYR A 28 27.00 -18.69 -17.38
C TYR A 28 27.15 -19.30 -15.98
N ARG A 29 28.20 -20.09 -15.73
CA ARG A 29 28.48 -20.64 -14.40
C ARG A 29 28.63 -19.54 -13.35
N ARG A 30 29.41 -18.49 -13.65
CA ARG A 30 29.54 -17.33 -12.75
C ARG A 30 28.19 -16.66 -12.52
N ALA A 31 27.42 -16.39 -13.57
CA ALA A 31 26.12 -15.74 -13.47
C ALA A 31 25.14 -16.54 -12.60
N TYR A 32 25.03 -17.86 -12.80
CA TYR A 32 24.16 -18.71 -11.99
C TYR A 32 24.62 -18.81 -10.52
N ALA A 33 25.94 -18.75 -10.28
CA ALA A 33 26.48 -18.77 -8.92
C ALA A 33 26.23 -17.46 -8.14
N LEU A 34 25.98 -16.32 -8.81
CA LEU A 34 25.81 -15.02 -8.13
C LEU A 34 24.69 -15.04 -7.08
N LYS A 35 23.58 -15.76 -7.35
CA LYS A 35 22.44 -15.84 -6.44
C LYS A 35 22.80 -16.47 -5.09
N GLU A 36 23.63 -17.50 -5.10
CA GLU A 36 24.12 -18.17 -3.89
C GLU A 36 25.27 -17.37 -3.26
N LYS A 37 26.14 -16.84 -4.10
CA LYS A 37 27.32 -16.07 -3.69
C LYS A 37 26.93 -14.80 -2.94
N PHE A 38 25.97 -14.05 -3.47
CA PHE A 38 25.45 -12.80 -2.91
C PHE A 38 24.04 -13.00 -2.35
N SER A 39 23.87 -14.03 -1.52
CA SER A 39 22.60 -14.33 -0.86
C SER A 39 22.34 -13.39 0.33
N ALA A 40 21.07 -13.06 0.57
CA ALA A 40 20.62 -12.39 1.78
C ALA A 40 20.91 -13.18 3.06
N ASP A 41 21.14 -14.49 2.98
CA ASP A 41 21.54 -15.33 4.12
C ASP A 41 22.94 -14.98 4.66
N LYS A 42 23.73 -14.21 3.91
CA LYS A 42 25.06 -13.69 4.32
C LYS A 42 24.99 -12.29 4.91
N VAL A 43 23.79 -11.76 5.15
CA VAL A 43 23.55 -10.40 5.68
C VAL A 43 22.82 -10.50 7.02
N PHE A 44 23.57 -10.39 8.10
CA PHE A 44 23.03 -10.53 9.47
C PHE A 44 22.55 -9.19 10.02
N TYR A 45 21.71 -9.25 11.06
CA TYR A 45 21.11 -8.11 11.77
C TYR A 45 20.33 -7.14 10.87
N SER A 46 20.01 -7.57 9.65
CA SER A 46 19.17 -6.87 8.68
C SER A 46 17.70 -7.23 8.85
N ASN A 47 16.83 -6.59 8.06
CA ASN A 47 15.40 -6.90 7.98
C ASN A 47 14.63 -6.73 9.31
N VAL A 48 15.02 -5.74 10.11
CA VAL A 48 14.24 -5.34 11.29
C VAL A 48 12.83 -4.93 10.83
N ASN A 49 11.82 -5.68 11.27
CA ASN A 49 10.41 -5.42 11.00
C ASN A 49 9.66 -5.47 12.33
N PRO A 50 9.56 -4.33 13.05
CA PRO A 50 8.98 -4.26 14.39
C PRO A 50 7.47 -4.46 14.35
N GLN A 51 6.95 -5.07 15.40
CA GLN A 51 5.52 -5.26 15.63
C GLN A 51 5.18 -4.67 17.00
N TRP A 52 4.58 -3.47 17.01
CA TRP A 52 4.13 -2.80 18.22
C TRP A 52 2.99 -3.57 18.89
N ILE A 53 3.03 -3.64 20.22
CA ILE A 53 2.00 -4.26 21.03
C ILE A 53 1.03 -3.17 21.48
N GLU A 54 -0.20 -3.25 20.96
CA GLU A 54 -1.22 -2.21 21.10
C GLU A 54 -1.48 -1.82 22.57
N GLY A 55 -1.53 -0.51 22.83
CA GLY A 55 -1.73 0.07 24.16
C GLY A 55 -0.53 -0.11 25.10
N THR A 56 0.66 -0.38 24.57
CA THR A 56 1.93 -0.41 25.31
C THR A 56 3.03 0.30 24.51
N HIS A 57 4.18 0.58 25.14
CA HIS A 57 5.40 1.01 24.45
C HIS A 57 6.38 -0.15 24.23
N GLN A 58 5.84 -1.36 24.06
CA GLN A 58 6.62 -2.55 23.77
C GLN A 58 6.39 -2.99 22.33
N PHE A 59 7.44 -3.49 21.71
CA PHE A 59 7.38 -4.11 20.39
C PHE A 59 8.31 -5.33 20.34
N TRP A 60 8.11 -6.18 19.35
CA TRP A 60 8.99 -7.31 19.09
C TRP A 60 9.43 -7.33 17.64
N TYR A 61 10.56 -7.96 17.36
CA TYR A 61 11.04 -8.22 15.99
C TYR A 61 11.92 -9.47 15.97
N VAL A 62 12.23 -9.94 14.76
CA VAL A 62 13.14 -11.07 14.53
C VAL A 62 14.53 -10.53 14.23
N ARG A 63 15.53 -11.02 14.95
CA ARG A 63 16.96 -10.82 14.68
C ARG A 63 17.46 -12.01 13.88
N ASN A 64 18.01 -11.78 12.70
CA ASN A 64 18.71 -12.80 11.93
C ASN A 64 20.19 -12.73 12.29
N THR A 65 20.70 -13.70 13.04
CA THR A 65 22.09 -13.74 13.51
C THR A 65 22.87 -14.84 12.79
N PRO A 66 24.21 -14.88 12.87
CA PRO A 66 24.99 -15.99 12.35
C PRO A 66 24.56 -17.36 12.89
N ASP A 67 24.06 -17.40 14.12
CA ASP A 67 23.59 -18.62 14.79
C ASP A 67 22.11 -18.93 14.50
N GLY A 68 21.44 -18.09 13.71
CA GLY A 68 20.04 -18.23 13.30
C GLY A 68 19.10 -17.17 13.89
N ARG A 69 17.79 -17.48 13.92
CA ARG A 69 16.74 -16.52 14.27
C ARG A 69 16.54 -16.41 15.78
N LEU A 70 16.52 -15.17 16.26
CA LEU A 70 16.15 -14.84 17.63
C LEU A 70 14.95 -13.89 17.63
N TYR A 71 13.93 -14.21 18.43
CA TYR A 71 12.78 -13.33 18.64
C TYR A 71 13.06 -12.47 19.86
N VAL A 72 13.05 -11.16 19.71
CA VAL A 72 13.32 -10.21 20.80
C VAL A 72 12.14 -9.29 21.04
N SER A 73 11.98 -8.87 22.29
CA SER A 73 11.10 -7.79 22.70
C SER A 73 11.93 -6.59 23.17
N VAL A 74 11.42 -5.39 22.89
CA VAL A 74 11.99 -4.12 23.33
C VAL A 74 10.94 -3.35 24.11
N ASP A 75 11.34 -2.83 25.26
CA ASP A 75 10.57 -1.89 26.06
C ASP A 75 11.16 -0.49 25.83
N ALA A 76 10.42 0.35 25.10
CA ALA A 76 10.91 1.66 24.65
C ALA A 76 11.08 2.66 25.81
N ASP A 77 10.24 2.57 26.84
CA ASP A 77 10.36 3.44 28.03
C ASP A 77 11.62 3.07 28.83
N LYS A 78 11.89 1.77 28.98
CA LYS A 78 13.05 1.26 29.74
C LYS A 78 14.34 1.17 28.93
N LYS A 79 14.28 1.38 27.61
CA LYS A 79 15.41 1.26 26.67
C LYS A 79 16.11 -0.10 26.81
N ALA A 80 15.30 -1.15 26.94
CA ALA A 80 15.79 -2.48 27.25
C ALA A 80 15.27 -3.49 26.22
N ARG A 81 16.16 -4.40 25.81
CA ARG A 81 15.86 -5.51 24.92
C ARG A 81 16.10 -6.83 25.64
N LYS A 82 15.24 -7.81 25.40
CA LYS A 82 15.41 -9.20 25.86
C LYS A 82 14.81 -10.18 24.86
N GLU A 83 15.13 -11.46 24.98
CA GLU A 83 14.42 -12.50 24.25
C GLU A 83 12.93 -12.47 24.56
N LEU A 84 12.10 -12.64 23.52
CA LEU A 84 10.65 -12.63 23.64
C LEU A 84 10.15 -13.92 24.34
N PHE A 85 10.78 -15.05 24.04
CA PHE A 85 10.50 -16.36 24.63
C PHE A 85 11.72 -17.28 24.47
N ASP A 86 11.75 -18.39 25.22
CA ASP A 86 12.78 -19.43 25.08
C ASP A 86 12.50 -20.28 23.83
N SER A 87 13.31 -20.07 22.79
CA SER A 87 13.17 -20.77 21.50
C SER A 87 13.38 -22.28 21.60
N HIS A 88 14.25 -22.75 22.51
CA HIS A 88 14.49 -24.19 22.69
C HIS A 88 13.27 -24.90 23.25
N ARG A 89 12.61 -24.28 24.24
CA ARG A 89 11.36 -24.82 24.80
C ARG A 89 10.26 -24.89 23.76
N LEU A 90 10.07 -23.83 22.99
CA LEU A 90 9.03 -23.80 21.95
C LEU A 90 9.32 -24.81 20.83
N ALA A 91 10.57 -24.88 20.34
CA ALA A 91 10.99 -25.85 19.33
C ALA A 91 10.73 -27.29 19.79
N LYS A 92 11.11 -27.63 21.03
CA LYS A 92 10.85 -28.94 21.62
C LYS A 92 9.34 -29.24 21.71
N ALA A 93 8.53 -28.27 22.13
CA ALA A 93 7.07 -28.43 22.22
C ALA A 93 6.44 -28.64 20.83
N LEU A 94 6.86 -27.87 19.82
CA LEU A 94 6.41 -28.03 18.44
C LEU A 94 6.86 -29.35 17.83
N GLY A 95 8.09 -29.79 18.13
CA GLY A 95 8.60 -31.06 17.65
C GLY A 95 7.84 -32.25 18.22
N ALA A 96 7.55 -32.21 19.52
CA ALA A 96 6.70 -33.21 20.17
C ALA A 96 5.26 -33.23 19.61
N ALA A 97 4.67 -32.07 19.32
CA ALA A 97 3.31 -31.98 18.81
C ALA A 97 3.19 -32.32 17.31
N SER A 98 4.24 -32.10 16.52
CA SER A 98 4.23 -32.33 15.06
C SER A 98 4.86 -33.66 14.63
N GLY A 99 5.56 -34.37 15.54
CA GLY A 99 6.29 -35.60 15.23
C GLY A 99 7.51 -35.40 14.34
N LYS A 100 7.97 -34.15 14.17
CA LYS A 100 9.13 -33.79 13.34
C LYS A 100 10.15 -33.03 14.18
N GLU A 101 11.42 -33.17 13.85
CA GLU A 101 12.46 -32.35 14.46
C GLU A 101 12.23 -30.86 14.11
N VAL A 102 12.32 -29.99 15.10
CA VAL A 102 12.23 -28.54 14.94
C VAL A 102 13.47 -27.92 15.57
N LYS A 103 14.25 -27.22 14.76
CA LYS A 103 15.46 -26.53 15.20
C LYS A 103 15.12 -25.13 15.72
N PRO A 104 15.53 -24.73 16.94
CA PRO A 104 15.22 -23.43 17.51
C PRO A 104 15.73 -22.27 16.64
N GLU A 105 16.93 -22.41 16.08
CA GLU A 105 17.58 -21.42 15.20
C GLU A 105 16.85 -21.20 13.86
N ALA A 106 16.02 -22.16 13.45
CA ALA A 106 15.27 -22.13 12.18
C ALA A 106 13.77 -21.85 12.38
N LEU A 107 13.33 -21.50 13.60
CA LEU A 107 11.92 -21.24 13.89
C LEU A 107 11.37 -20.11 13.01
N ALA A 108 10.40 -20.47 12.18
CA ALA A 108 9.70 -19.56 11.29
C ALA A 108 8.22 -19.47 11.72
N LEU A 109 7.92 -18.55 12.64
CA LEU A 109 6.57 -18.35 13.14
C LEU A 109 5.80 -17.40 12.23
N GLY A 110 4.88 -17.93 11.42
CA GLY A 110 4.04 -17.13 10.54
C GLY A 110 2.94 -16.40 11.32
N ARG A 111 2.57 -15.19 10.91
CA ARG A 111 1.49 -14.40 11.55
C ARG A 111 1.59 -14.34 13.08
N LEU A 112 2.82 -14.25 13.60
CA LEU A 112 3.03 -14.16 15.04
C LEU A 112 2.35 -12.90 15.60
N SER A 113 1.62 -13.08 16.70
CA SER A 113 1.05 -12.02 17.51
C SER A 113 1.33 -12.32 18.97
N VAL A 114 1.48 -11.27 19.77
CA VAL A 114 1.94 -11.35 21.16
C VAL A 114 0.97 -10.57 22.04
N SER A 115 0.53 -11.18 23.13
CA SER A 115 -0.31 -10.51 24.14
C SER A 115 0.43 -9.37 24.83
N LYS A 116 -0.32 -8.40 25.41
CA LYS A 116 0.24 -7.29 26.20
C LYS A 116 1.17 -7.73 27.34
N GLY A 117 0.94 -8.91 27.93
CA GLY A 117 1.76 -9.46 29.00
C GLY A 117 3.07 -10.13 28.56
N LEU A 118 3.36 -10.17 27.25
CA LEU A 118 4.46 -10.92 26.62
C LEU A 118 4.51 -12.42 26.97
N ASP A 119 3.42 -12.99 27.44
CA ASP A 119 3.37 -14.36 27.95
C ASP A 119 2.58 -15.33 27.07
N THR A 120 1.80 -14.80 26.12
CA THR A 120 1.01 -15.59 25.18
C THR A 120 1.36 -15.20 23.75
N LEU A 121 1.80 -16.18 22.97
CA LEU A 121 2.07 -16.07 21.54
C LEU A 121 0.96 -16.79 20.78
N ARG A 122 0.50 -16.20 19.68
CA ARG A 122 -0.32 -16.90 18.68
C ARG A 122 0.34 -16.81 17.31
N PHE A 123 0.50 -17.93 16.64
CA PHE A 123 1.23 -18.01 15.37
C PHE A 123 0.76 -19.17 14.50
N VAL A 124 1.20 -19.17 13.25
CA VAL A 124 1.02 -20.25 12.28
C VAL A 124 2.34 -20.99 12.10
N PHE A 125 2.26 -22.32 12.18
CA PHE A 125 3.38 -23.22 11.91
C PHE A 125 2.85 -24.51 11.29
N ASN A 126 3.44 -24.94 10.16
CA ASN A 126 2.99 -26.10 9.37
C ASN A 126 1.48 -26.09 9.05
N ASN A 127 0.96 -24.94 8.59
CA ASN A 127 -0.46 -24.71 8.27
C ASN A 127 -1.45 -24.94 9.43
N GLN A 128 -0.97 -24.96 10.67
CA GLN A 128 -1.77 -25.03 11.88
C GLN A 128 -1.61 -23.72 12.67
N ARG A 129 -2.69 -23.30 13.36
CA ARG A 129 -2.66 -22.19 14.31
C ARG A 129 -2.28 -22.73 15.68
N TRP A 130 -1.40 -22.04 16.36
CA TRP A 130 -0.89 -22.42 17.66
C TRP A 130 -1.00 -21.27 18.64
N MET A 131 -1.36 -21.58 19.88
CA MET A 131 -1.20 -20.71 21.03
C MET A 131 -0.11 -21.29 21.94
N TYR A 132 0.86 -20.47 22.32
CA TYR A 132 1.91 -20.83 23.26
C TYR A 132 1.90 -19.88 24.47
N ALA A 133 1.64 -20.43 25.65
CA ALA A 133 1.76 -19.72 26.93
C ALA A 133 3.17 -19.95 27.50
N SER A 134 4.07 -18.99 27.29
CA SER A 134 5.51 -19.13 27.55
C SER A 134 5.82 -19.41 29.03
N ARG A 135 5.12 -18.75 29.96
CA ARG A 135 5.30 -18.96 31.41
C ARG A 135 4.95 -20.38 31.87
N LYS A 136 3.93 -20.97 31.26
CA LYS A 136 3.45 -22.33 31.59
C LYS A 136 4.13 -23.40 30.73
N ASN A 137 4.93 -22.99 29.74
CA ASN A 137 5.45 -23.86 28.69
C ASN A 137 4.37 -24.74 28.06
N GLN A 138 3.21 -24.14 27.76
CA GLN A 138 2.04 -24.86 27.28
C GLN A 138 1.76 -24.48 25.83
N LEU A 139 1.75 -25.48 24.95
CA LEU A 139 1.42 -25.34 23.53
C LEU A 139 0.05 -25.96 23.26
N VAL A 140 -0.82 -25.22 22.58
CA VAL A 140 -2.17 -25.65 22.21
C VAL A 140 -2.34 -25.47 20.69
N ASN A 141 -2.81 -26.52 20.02
CA ASN A 141 -3.21 -26.44 18.61
C ASN A 141 -4.63 -25.86 18.52
N GLU A 142 -4.79 -24.71 17.88
CA GLU A 142 -6.06 -24.01 17.64
C GLU A 142 -6.70 -24.39 16.28
N GLY A 143 -6.19 -25.45 15.65
CA GLY A 143 -6.69 -26.04 14.41
C GLY A 143 -6.01 -25.51 13.15
N ALA A 144 -6.42 -26.06 12.00
CA ALA A 144 -5.90 -25.68 10.70
C ALA A 144 -6.17 -24.21 10.38
N VAL A 145 -5.27 -23.60 9.61
CA VAL A 145 -5.55 -22.29 8.99
C VAL A 145 -6.71 -22.47 8.01
N PRO A 146 -7.81 -21.69 8.11
CA PRO A 146 -8.91 -21.78 7.16
C PRO A 146 -8.40 -21.56 5.73
N LEU A 147 -8.90 -22.34 4.77
CA LEU A 147 -8.66 -22.07 3.35
C LEU A 147 -9.16 -20.67 3.04
N LEU A 148 -8.30 -19.85 2.45
CA LEU A 148 -8.69 -18.53 1.97
C LEU A 148 -9.76 -18.74 0.90
N LEU A 149 -10.93 -18.12 1.08
CA LEU A 149 -11.91 -17.99 0.01
C LEU A 149 -11.23 -17.36 -1.20
N ARG A 150 -11.63 -17.78 -2.41
CA ARG A 150 -11.16 -17.18 -3.66
C ARG A 150 -11.30 -15.66 -3.57
N GLN A 151 -10.18 -14.94 -3.59
CA GLN A 151 -10.20 -13.50 -3.71
C GLN A 151 -10.70 -13.14 -5.11
N LYS A 152 -11.63 -12.18 -5.18
CA LYS A 152 -12.03 -11.60 -6.47
C LYS A 152 -10.78 -11.02 -7.14
N HIS A 153 -10.66 -11.21 -8.45
CA HIS A 153 -9.60 -10.53 -9.19
C HIS A 153 -9.83 -9.01 -9.13
N TRP A 154 -8.77 -8.20 -9.08
CA TRP A 154 -8.87 -6.73 -8.96
C TRP A 154 -9.62 -6.02 -10.10
N MET A 155 -9.92 -6.74 -11.19
CA MET A 155 -10.68 -6.26 -12.35
C MET A 155 -12.16 -6.67 -12.30
N GLU A 156 -12.55 -7.55 -11.37
CA GLU A 156 -13.96 -7.90 -11.18
C GLU A 156 -14.67 -6.73 -10.51
N VAL A 157 -15.65 -6.15 -11.21
CA VAL A 157 -16.46 -5.06 -10.67
C VAL A 157 -17.51 -5.65 -9.74
N ASP A 158 -17.56 -5.13 -8.51
CA ASP A 158 -18.61 -5.47 -7.58
C ASP A 158 -19.92 -4.79 -7.98
N ASP A 159 -20.95 -5.60 -8.23
CA ASP A 159 -22.28 -5.10 -8.60
C ASP A 159 -23.05 -4.54 -7.40
N GLU A 160 -22.49 -4.59 -6.19
CA GLU A 160 -23.10 -4.11 -4.93
C GLU A 160 -24.51 -4.67 -4.65
N LYS A 161 -24.88 -5.80 -5.24
CA LYS A 161 -26.21 -6.41 -5.07
C LYS A 161 -26.36 -7.20 -3.76
N THR A 162 -25.26 -7.49 -3.09
CA THR A 162 -25.22 -8.37 -1.92
C THR A 162 -24.48 -7.70 -0.77
N ALA A 163 -25.21 -7.41 0.29
CA ALA A 163 -24.66 -7.02 1.59
C ALA A 163 -25.59 -7.51 2.69
N SER A 164 -25.09 -7.56 3.93
CA SER A 164 -25.95 -7.89 5.08
C SER A 164 -26.95 -6.75 5.35
N PRO A 165 -28.18 -7.05 5.81
CA PRO A 165 -29.08 -6.03 6.32
C PRO A 165 -28.42 -5.16 7.39
N VAL A 166 -28.69 -3.86 7.37
CA VAL A 166 -28.01 -2.87 8.21
C VAL A 166 -28.95 -2.37 9.31
N PRO A 167 -28.67 -2.62 10.60
CA PRO A 167 -29.46 -2.07 11.69
C PRO A 167 -29.26 -0.54 11.78
N SER A 168 -30.33 0.19 12.14
CA SER A 168 -30.24 1.62 12.45
C SER A 168 -29.44 1.84 13.74
N PRO A 169 -28.80 3.02 13.91
CA PRO A 169 -28.08 3.37 15.14
C PRO A 169 -28.91 3.24 16.43
N ASP A 170 -30.21 3.53 16.36
CA ASP A 170 -31.14 3.37 17.48
C ASP A 170 -31.69 1.93 17.66
N GLY A 171 -31.33 1.00 16.77
CA GLY A 171 -31.74 -0.40 16.80
C GLY A 171 -33.21 -0.68 16.47
N LYS A 172 -34.00 0.33 16.05
CA LYS A 172 -35.44 0.15 15.79
C LYS A 172 -35.75 -0.38 14.40
N TRP A 173 -34.87 -0.14 13.43
CA TRP A 173 -35.07 -0.50 12.04
C TRP A 173 -33.91 -1.33 11.50
N ILE A 174 -34.18 -2.15 10.50
CA ILE A 174 -33.17 -2.84 9.70
C ILE A 174 -33.41 -2.49 8.25
N ALA A 175 -32.43 -1.87 7.58
CA ALA A 175 -32.48 -1.54 6.15
C ALA A 175 -31.89 -2.67 5.30
N PHE A 176 -32.49 -2.96 4.16
CA PHE A 176 -32.04 -4.01 3.24
C PHE A 176 -32.59 -3.79 1.83
N ILE A 177 -32.03 -4.52 0.87
CA ILE A 177 -32.54 -4.53 -0.51
C ILE A 177 -33.46 -5.74 -0.70
N LYS A 178 -34.64 -5.49 -1.27
CA LYS A 178 -35.59 -6.52 -1.71
C LYS A 178 -36.19 -6.08 -3.04
N ASN A 179 -36.27 -6.98 -4.01
CA ASN A 179 -36.76 -6.68 -5.37
C ASN A 179 -36.13 -5.41 -5.96
N GLN A 180 -34.80 -5.29 -5.88
CA GLN A 180 -34.00 -4.17 -6.39
C GLN A 180 -34.28 -2.82 -5.73
N ASN A 181 -35.07 -2.77 -4.66
CA ASN A 181 -35.52 -1.57 -3.97
C ASN A 181 -35.07 -1.55 -2.51
N ILE A 182 -35.02 -0.35 -1.91
CA ILE A 182 -34.70 -0.13 -0.51
C ILE A 182 -35.95 -0.41 0.34
N TYR A 183 -35.77 -1.26 1.35
CA TYR A 183 -36.76 -1.56 2.38
C TYR A 183 -36.19 -1.29 3.75
N VAL A 184 -37.08 -1.03 4.70
CA VAL A 184 -36.78 -1.07 6.13
C VAL A 184 -37.75 -2.02 6.82
N LYS A 185 -37.28 -2.72 7.84
CA LYS A 185 -38.09 -3.58 8.70
C LYS A 185 -38.03 -3.06 10.12
N GLU A 186 -39.18 -2.83 10.72
CA GLU A 186 -39.27 -2.50 12.14
C GLU A 186 -38.92 -3.72 12.97
N VAL A 187 -37.97 -3.59 13.90
CA VAL A 187 -37.47 -4.71 14.70
C VAL A 187 -38.55 -5.24 15.65
N ALA A 188 -39.34 -4.34 16.26
CA ALA A 188 -40.35 -4.71 17.25
C ALA A 188 -41.52 -5.52 16.66
N THR A 189 -42.01 -5.13 15.48
CA THR A 189 -43.21 -5.74 14.87
C THR A 189 -42.88 -6.71 13.75
N GLY A 190 -41.67 -6.63 13.19
CA GLY A 190 -41.28 -7.33 11.98
C GLY A 190 -41.91 -6.78 10.69
N LYS A 191 -42.66 -5.68 10.76
CA LYS A 191 -43.34 -5.10 9.61
C LYS A 191 -42.32 -4.46 8.66
N GLU A 192 -42.41 -4.80 7.39
CA GLU A 192 -41.61 -4.21 6.33
C GLU A 192 -42.29 -2.97 5.75
N LYS A 193 -41.48 -1.96 5.42
CA LYS A 193 -41.87 -0.76 4.68
C LYS A 193 -40.92 -0.59 3.51
N GLN A 194 -41.49 -0.49 2.32
CA GLN A 194 -40.75 -0.18 1.10
C GLN A 194 -40.51 1.34 1.02
N LEU A 195 -39.27 1.77 0.75
CA LEU A 195 -38.90 3.17 0.65
C LEU A 195 -38.73 3.63 -0.81
N SER A 196 -38.24 2.76 -1.70
CA SER A 196 -38.14 3.04 -3.14
C SER A 196 -39.06 2.14 -3.95
N LEU A 197 -39.57 2.62 -5.08
CA LEU A 197 -40.56 1.91 -5.92
C LEU A 197 -40.08 1.65 -7.36
N ASP A 198 -38.92 2.17 -7.72
CA ASP A 198 -38.44 2.35 -9.10
C ASP A 198 -37.13 1.57 -9.38
N GLY A 199 -36.77 0.64 -8.50
CA GLY A 199 -35.69 -0.32 -8.71
C GLY A 199 -36.04 -1.38 -9.75
N THR A 200 -35.14 -1.64 -10.69
CA THR A 200 -35.26 -2.65 -11.75
C THR A 200 -33.91 -3.34 -12.00
N LEU A 201 -33.88 -4.41 -12.80
CA LEU A 201 -32.61 -5.06 -13.19
C LEU A 201 -31.65 -4.11 -13.94
N GLY A 202 -32.19 -3.15 -14.71
CA GLY A 202 -31.41 -2.15 -15.44
C GLY A 202 -31.11 -0.88 -14.65
N ASN A 203 -31.66 -0.73 -13.44
CA ASN A 203 -31.42 0.41 -12.55
C ASN A 203 -31.81 0.04 -11.11
N TYR A 204 -30.90 -0.55 -10.34
CA TYR A 204 -31.16 -1.12 -9.01
C TYR A 204 -30.50 -0.31 -7.90
N TYR A 205 -30.95 -0.48 -6.66
CA TYR A 205 -30.30 0.11 -5.49
C TYR A 205 -29.18 -0.78 -4.95
N SER A 206 -28.04 -0.16 -4.63
CA SER A 206 -26.92 -0.78 -3.96
C SER A 206 -27.33 -1.30 -2.58
N ALA A 207 -26.83 -2.49 -2.24
CA ALA A 207 -26.95 -3.07 -0.92
C ALA A 207 -26.04 -2.40 0.12
N TYR A 208 -25.12 -1.52 -0.30
CA TYR A 208 -24.31 -0.68 0.59
C TYR A 208 -25.13 0.51 1.11
N ILE A 209 -26.06 0.20 2.01
CA ILE A 209 -26.93 1.18 2.67
C ILE A 209 -26.20 1.82 3.85
N ARG A 210 -26.38 3.13 4.04
CA ARG A 210 -25.88 3.91 5.16
C ARG A 210 -27.02 4.59 5.91
N TRP A 211 -27.13 4.35 7.21
CA TRP A 211 -28.06 5.06 8.08
C TRP A 211 -27.53 6.45 8.43
N SER A 212 -28.43 7.44 8.47
CA SER A 212 -28.10 8.69 9.11
C SER A 212 -27.86 8.47 10.61
N PRO A 213 -26.93 9.22 11.24
CA PRO A 213 -26.66 9.12 12.67
C PRO A 213 -27.92 9.20 13.56
N ASP A 214 -28.91 10.01 13.15
CA ASP A 214 -30.19 10.16 13.84
C ASP A 214 -31.23 9.05 13.58
N SER A 215 -30.88 8.01 12.79
CA SER A 215 -31.75 6.89 12.41
C SER A 215 -33.00 7.25 11.60
N LYS A 216 -33.13 8.48 11.08
CA LYS A 216 -34.34 8.92 10.36
C LYS A 216 -34.28 8.73 8.84
N LYS A 217 -33.07 8.54 8.30
CA LYS A 217 -32.85 8.47 6.85
C LYS A 217 -31.89 7.34 6.51
N VAL A 218 -32.02 6.84 5.29
CA VAL A 218 -31.06 5.92 4.69
C VAL A 218 -30.52 6.52 3.40
N ALA A 219 -29.24 6.31 3.13
CA ALA A 219 -28.58 6.68 1.89
C ALA A 219 -28.04 5.43 1.20
N SER A 220 -28.08 5.42 -0.12
CA SER A 220 -27.50 4.36 -0.99
C SER A 220 -27.27 4.94 -2.39
N CYS A 221 -26.63 4.19 -3.27
CA CYS A 221 -26.53 4.53 -4.68
C CYS A 221 -27.59 3.79 -5.51
N LYS A 222 -28.26 4.50 -6.42
CA LYS A 222 -28.97 3.90 -7.54
C LYS A 222 -27.97 3.64 -8.66
N ILE A 223 -27.92 2.41 -9.18
CA ILE A 223 -26.89 1.94 -10.11
C ILE A 223 -27.53 1.49 -11.42
N ARG A 224 -27.12 2.13 -12.51
CA ARG A 224 -27.29 1.61 -13.87
C ARG A 224 -26.08 0.72 -14.20
N PRO A 225 -26.25 -0.61 -14.34
CA PRO A 225 -25.16 -1.50 -14.66
C PRO A 225 -24.72 -1.34 -16.11
N VAL A 226 -23.61 -1.97 -16.45
CA VAL A 226 -23.17 -2.20 -17.83
C VAL A 226 -23.05 -3.69 -18.09
N GLU A 227 -23.05 -4.06 -19.38
CA GLU A 227 -22.73 -5.42 -19.76
C GLU A 227 -21.29 -5.77 -19.37
N LYS A 228 -21.14 -6.87 -18.62
CA LYS A 228 -19.83 -7.38 -18.22
C LYS A 228 -19.10 -7.95 -19.42
N ARG A 229 -17.87 -7.49 -19.62
CA ARG A 229 -16.97 -7.94 -20.69
C ARG A 229 -15.92 -8.86 -20.11
N TYR A 230 -15.49 -9.84 -20.90
CA TYR A 230 -14.54 -10.86 -20.44
C TYR A 230 -13.39 -11.02 -21.42
N VAL A 231 -12.19 -11.23 -20.86
CA VAL A 231 -11.06 -11.84 -21.58
C VAL A 231 -11.00 -13.32 -21.20
N TYR A 232 -10.48 -14.13 -22.11
CA TYR A 232 -10.39 -15.57 -21.94
C TYR A 232 -8.93 -15.99 -21.87
N TYR A 233 -8.62 -16.85 -20.91
CA TYR A 233 -7.33 -17.50 -20.76
C TYR A 233 -7.48 -19.00 -20.98
N VAL A 234 -6.50 -19.62 -21.61
CA VAL A 234 -6.46 -21.07 -21.78
C VAL A 234 -5.36 -21.63 -20.90
N GLU A 235 -5.73 -22.44 -19.92
CA GLU A 235 -4.79 -23.27 -19.18
C GLU A 235 -4.55 -24.53 -20.01
N SER A 236 -3.40 -24.55 -20.69
CA SER A 236 -3.05 -25.59 -21.66
C SER A 236 -2.72 -26.95 -21.03
N SER A 237 -2.34 -26.99 -19.76
CA SER A 237 -1.93 -28.22 -19.06
C SER A 237 -2.39 -28.20 -17.60
N PRO A 238 -3.71 -28.34 -17.36
CA PRO A 238 -4.25 -28.36 -16.00
C PRO A 238 -3.84 -29.63 -15.25
N ALA A 239 -3.59 -29.50 -13.95
CA ALA A 239 -3.08 -30.59 -13.12
C ALA A 239 -4.07 -31.75 -12.90
N ASP A 240 -5.35 -31.53 -13.15
CA ASP A 240 -6.47 -32.41 -12.80
C ASP A 240 -7.23 -32.98 -14.01
N GLN A 241 -6.84 -32.63 -15.24
CA GLN A 241 -7.44 -33.19 -16.46
C GLN A 241 -6.50 -33.12 -17.67
N LEU A 242 -6.80 -33.90 -18.73
CA LEU A 242 -6.00 -33.92 -19.95
C LEU A 242 -6.33 -32.79 -20.94
N GLN A 243 -7.58 -32.32 -20.95
CA GLN A 243 -8.04 -31.30 -21.89
C GLN A 243 -7.76 -29.89 -21.35
N PRO A 244 -7.43 -28.90 -22.18
CA PRO A 244 -7.26 -27.51 -21.73
C PRO A 244 -8.50 -26.96 -21.01
N LYS A 245 -8.28 -26.08 -20.03
CA LYS A 245 -9.37 -25.36 -19.35
C LYS A 245 -9.48 -23.94 -19.89
N LEU A 246 -10.71 -23.53 -20.22
CA LEU A 246 -11.03 -22.15 -20.55
C LEU A 246 -11.41 -21.40 -19.27
N HIS A 247 -10.62 -20.38 -18.95
CA HIS A 247 -10.90 -19.44 -17.88
C HIS A 247 -11.45 -18.16 -18.47
N LYS A 248 -12.33 -17.47 -17.74
CA LYS A 248 -12.79 -16.13 -18.09
C LYS A 248 -12.52 -15.17 -16.94
N GLN A 249 -12.12 -13.96 -17.29
CA GLN A 249 -11.82 -12.88 -16.37
C GLN A 249 -12.58 -11.64 -16.82
N GLU A 250 -13.35 -11.04 -15.91
CA GLU A 250 -14.00 -9.75 -16.18
C GLU A 250 -12.92 -8.69 -16.47
N TYR A 251 -13.10 -7.92 -17.54
CA TYR A 251 -12.14 -6.95 -18.04
C TYR A 251 -12.83 -5.83 -18.82
N ALA A 252 -12.96 -4.65 -18.21
CA ALA A 252 -13.35 -3.42 -18.92
C ALA A 252 -12.09 -2.81 -19.58
N LYS A 253 -12.15 -2.56 -20.89
CA LYS A 253 -11.06 -1.93 -21.64
C LYS A 253 -11.20 -0.41 -21.63
N PRO A 254 -10.10 0.35 -21.80
CA PRO A 254 -10.19 1.78 -22.06
C PRO A 254 -11.18 2.07 -23.19
N GLY A 255 -12.14 2.98 -22.93
CA GLY A 255 -13.21 3.31 -23.87
C GLY A 255 -14.55 2.63 -23.59
N ASP A 256 -14.58 1.49 -22.91
CA ASP A 256 -15.82 0.76 -22.59
C ASP A 256 -16.77 1.54 -21.65
N GLU A 257 -18.08 1.39 -21.82
CA GLU A 257 -19.06 1.95 -20.86
C GLU A 257 -18.84 1.39 -19.45
N LEU A 258 -18.97 2.24 -18.43
CA LEU A 258 -18.84 1.92 -17.01
C LEU A 258 -20.20 2.08 -16.29
N PRO A 259 -20.41 1.38 -15.16
CA PRO A 259 -21.61 1.60 -14.35
C PRO A 259 -21.78 3.05 -13.95
N PHE A 260 -23.03 3.50 -13.85
CA PHE A 260 -23.36 4.87 -13.46
C PHE A 260 -24.11 4.86 -12.12
N LYS A 261 -23.61 5.62 -11.15
CA LYS A 261 -24.18 5.67 -9.79
C LYS A 261 -24.79 7.05 -9.48
N VAL A 262 -25.90 7.05 -8.78
CA VAL A 262 -26.56 8.25 -8.25
C VAL A 262 -26.78 8.09 -6.76
N PRO A 263 -26.09 8.85 -5.89
CA PRO A 263 -26.37 8.85 -4.47
C PRO A 263 -27.79 9.37 -4.20
N CYS A 264 -28.57 8.62 -3.44
CA CYS A 264 -29.97 8.92 -3.10
C CYS A 264 -30.17 8.84 -1.58
N ILE A 265 -31.11 9.63 -1.07
CA ILE A 265 -31.52 9.61 0.35
C ILE A 265 -33.02 9.33 0.43
N TYR A 266 -33.42 8.50 1.40
CA TYR A 266 -34.82 8.21 1.70
C TYR A 266 -35.11 8.46 3.18
N GLU A 267 -36.19 9.18 3.45
CA GLU A 267 -36.71 9.35 4.81
C GLU A 267 -37.54 8.13 5.21
N VAL A 268 -37.26 7.57 6.38
CA VAL A 268 -37.90 6.34 6.85
C VAL A 268 -39.36 6.55 7.21
N GLU A 269 -39.69 7.66 7.88
CA GLU A 269 -41.04 7.92 8.36
C GLU A 269 -41.98 8.40 7.24
N SER A 270 -41.56 9.42 6.49
CA SER A 270 -42.38 10.00 5.42
C SER A 270 -42.35 9.19 4.12
N GLY A 271 -41.28 8.43 3.86
CA GLY A 271 -41.02 7.81 2.56
C GLY A 271 -40.54 8.80 1.49
N ARG A 272 -40.27 10.06 1.86
CA ARG A 272 -39.75 11.08 0.92
C ARG A 272 -38.41 10.63 0.34
N SER A 273 -38.31 10.67 -0.98
CA SER A 273 -37.08 10.42 -1.71
C SER A 273 -36.37 11.73 -2.07
N ILE A 274 -35.05 11.69 -2.06
CA ILE A 274 -34.17 12.79 -2.45
C ILE A 274 -33.18 12.21 -3.44
N ILE A 275 -33.40 12.54 -4.70
CA ILE A 275 -32.58 12.09 -5.82
C ILE A 275 -32.04 13.36 -6.50
N PRO A 276 -30.73 13.59 -6.49
CA PRO A 276 -30.14 14.83 -7.00
C PRO A 276 -30.07 14.90 -8.53
N SER A 277 -29.88 16.12 -9.06
CA SER A 277 -29.33 16.32 -10.41
C SER A 277 -27.90 15.77 -10.49
N THR A 278 -27.54 15.20 -11.64
CA THR A 278 -26.22 14.59 -11.87
C THR A 278 -25.24 15.53 -12.58
N GLU A 279 -25.59 16.79 -12.84
CA GLU A 279 -24.78 17.75 -13.61
C GLU A 279 -23.33 17.89 -13.13
N LEU A 280 -23.07 17.73 -11.83
CA LEU A 280 -21.73 17.80 -11.25
C LEU A 280 -20.94 16.48 -11.28
N PHE A 281 -21.54 15.40 -11.78
CA PHE A 281 -20.95 14.05 -11.77
C PHE A 281 -21.51 13.13 -12.88
N ASP A 282 -21.82 13.67 -14.06
CA ASP A 282 -22.47 12.96 -15.17
C ASP A 282 -21.50 12.15 -16.06
N ARG A 283 -20.19 12.41 -15.97
CA ARG A 283 -19.15 11.69 -16.72
C ARG A 283 -18.30 10.84 -15.78
N GLN A 284 -18.87 9.78 -15.24
CA GLN A 284 -18.24 9.00 -14.17
C GLN A 284 -17.17 8.05 -14.72
N TYR A 285 -15.95 8.17 -14.22
CA TYR A 285 -15.10 6.99 -14.05
C TYR A 285 -15.60 6.20 -12.85
N GLU A 286 -15.81 6.91 -11.73
CA GLU A 286 -16.23 6.32 -10.47
C GLU A 286 -16.91 7.33 -9.56
N VAL A 287 -17.81 6.81 -8.71
CA VAL A 287 -18.40 7.50 -7.57
C VAL A 287 -18.27 6.63 -6.33
N TYR A 288 -17.70 7.20 -5.26
CA TYR A 288 -17.52 6.57 -3.95
C TYR A 288 -18.46 7.20 -2.91
N GLY A 289 -18.97 6.38 -1.98
CA GLY A 289 -19.96 6.79 -0.98
C GLY A 289 -21.40 6.37 -1.37
N PRO A 290 -22.44 7.00 -0.80
CA PRO A 290 -22.42 8.18 0.08
C PRO A 290 -22.01 7.88 1.54
N GLU A 291 -21.49 8.89 2.25
CA GLU A 291 -21.20 8.85 3.69
C GLU A 291 -21.86 10.03 4.41
N TRP A 292 -22.51 9.77 5.56
CA TRP A 292 -23.29 10.79 6.29
C TRP A 292 -22.41 11.78 7.04
N ASN A 293 -22.79 13.05 7.01
CA ASN A 293 -22.30 14.02 7.98
C ASN A 293 -22.82 13.67 9.39
N PRO A 294 -22.04 13.97 10.46
CA PRO A 294 -22.44 13.68 11.84
C PRO A 294 -23.79 14.28 12.25
N ASP A 295 -24.20 15.39 11.63
CA ASP A 295 -25.44 16.11 11.91
C ASP A 295 -26.68 15.54 11.18
N SER A 296 -26.52 14.49 10.36
CA SER A 296 -27.61 13.87 9.56
C SER A 296 -28.28 14.80 8.54
N ARG A 297 -27.66 15.94 8.18
CA ARG A 297 -28.26 16.93 7.26
C ARG A 297 -27.81 16.80 5.82
N ALA A 298 -26.71 16.09 5.57
CA ALA A 298 -26.20 15.84 4.23
C ALA A 298 -25.35 14.56 4.20
N VAL A 299 -25.13 14.05 2.99
CA VAL A 299 -24.12 13.04 2.72
C VAL A 299 -23.03 13.62 1.83
N THR A 300 -21.80 13.17 2.01
CA THR A 300 -20.71 13.43 1.07
C THR A 300 -20.46 12.21 0.20
N PHE A 301 -19.96 12.44 -1.01
CA PHE A 301 -19.55 11.41 -1.95
C PHE A 301 -18.44 11.97 -2.84
N GLU A 302 -17.60 11.09 -3.37
CA GLU A 302 -16.44 11.50 -4.16
C GLU A 302 -16.63 11.06 -5.60
N TYR A 303 -16.23 11.93 -6.54
CA TYR A 303 -16.43 11.77 -7.96
C TYR A 303 -15.10 11.90 -8.68
N ASN A 304 -14.77 10.87 -9.46
CA ASN A 304 -13.67 10.89 -10.40
C ASN A 304 -14.25 10.96 -11.82
N GLN A 305 -13.94 12.03 -12.53
CA GLN A 305 -14.38 12.19 -13.91
C GLN A 305 -13.71 11.16 -14.81
N ARG A 306 -14.46 10.67 -15.79
CA ARG A 306 -13.91 9.86 -16.87
C ARG A 306 -12.90 10.67 -17.67
N GLY A 307 -11.64 10.21 -17.68
CA GLY A 307 -10.49 10.98 -18.19
C GLY A 307 -9.64 11.61 -17.08
N HIS A 308 -10.08 11.53 -15.82
CA HIS A 308 -9.34 11.89 -14.61
C HIS A 308 -8.91 13.35 -14.49
N GLN A 309 -9.40 14.26 -15.35
CA GLN A 309 -9.05 15.68 -15.31
C GLN A 309 -9.79 16.47 -14.22
N VAL A 310 -10.86 15.89 -13.65
CA VAL A 310 -11.64 16.49 -12.57
C VAL A 310 -11.86 15.47 -11.45
N TYR A 311 -11.55 15.86 -10.23
CA TYR A 311 -11.91 15.13 -9.02
C TYR A 311 -12.68 16.04 -8.07
N ARG A 312 -13.76 15.53 -7.46
CA ARG A 312 -14.58 16.32 -6.54
C ARG A 312 -14.93 15.57 -5.29
N VAL A 313 -14.92 16.28 -4.18
CA VAL A 313 -15.71 15.92 -3.00
C VAL A 313 -17.02 16.70 -3.11
N LEU A 314 -18.14 16.00 -3.22
CA LEU A 314 -19.48 16.58 -3.37
C LEU A 314 -20.29 16.34 -2.09
N GLU A 315 -21.21 17.25 -1.80
CA GLU A 315 -22.16 17.16 -0.69
C GLU A 315 -23.60 17.28 -1.20
N LEU A 316 -24.44 16.29 -0.85
CA LEU A 316 -25.87 16.24 -1.13
C LEU A 316 -26.67 16.58 0.13
N SER A 317 -27.42 17.69 0.07
CA SER A 317 -28.33 18.10 1.16
C SER A 317 -29.52 17.15 1.29
N ALA A 318 -29.72 16.60 2.50
CA ALA A 318 -30.88 15.78 2.85
C ALA A 318 -32.15 16.63 3.07
N GLU A 319 -32.06 17.95 3.03
CA GLU A 319 -33.21 18.86 3.12
C GLU A 319 -33.69 19.23 1.72
N THR A 320 -32.76 19.74 0.90
CA THR A 320 -33.08 20.39 -0.37
C THR A 320 -32.83 19.54 -1.61
N GLY A 321 -32.07 18.44 -1.49
CA GLY A 321 -31.63 17.64 -2.64
C GLY A 321 -30.58 18.31 -3.54
N LYS A 322 -30.09 19.51 -3.17
CA LYS A 322 -29.03 20.20 -3.91
C LYS A 322 -27.68 19.52 -3.67
N VAL A 323 -26.89 19.44 -4.74
CA VAL A 323 -25.49 19.01 -4.71
C VAL A 323 -24.59 20.22 -4.87
N ARG A 324 -23.53 20.29 -4.07
CA ARG A 324 -22.48 21.30 -4.18
C ARG A 324 -21.09 20.67 -4.03
N PRO A 325 -20.04 21.23 -4.66
CA PRO A 325 -18.68 20.84 -4.36
C PRO A 325 -18.23 21.37 -3.00
N LEU A 326 -17.54 20.53 -2.23
CA LEU A 326 -16.71 20.91 -1.08
C LEU A 326 -15.25 21.09 -1.49
N VAL A 327 -14.79 20.25 -2.43
CA VAL A 327 -13.47 20.29 -3.04
C VAL A 327 -13.65 20.04 -4.53
N GLU A 328 -12.90 20.78 -5.34
CA GLU A 328 -12.78 20.57 -6.78
C GLU A 328 -11.30 20.68 -7.18
N GLU A 329 -10.77 19.60 -7.75
CA GLU A 329 -9.45 19.53 -8.35
C GLU A 329 -9.62 19.45 -9.86
N ILE A 330 -8.89 20.30 -10.59
CA ILE A 330 -8.89 20.33 -12.05
C ILE A 330 -7.44 20.34 -12.53
N SER A 331 -7.15 19.51 -13.53
CA SER A 331 -5.82 19.44 -14.15
C SER A 331 -5.95 19.29 -15.66
N ASP A 332 -5.07 19.97 -16.41
CA ASP A 332 -4.98 19.82 -17.87
C ASP A 332 -4.55 18.41 -18.28
N THR A 333 -3.89 17.68 -17.38
CA THR A 333 -3.42 16.30 -17.63
C THR A 333 -4.33 15.30 -16.92
N TYR A 334 -4.13 15.12 -15.62
CA TYR A 334 -4.96 14.31 -14.74
C TYR A 334 -4.79 14.78 -13.29
N VAL A 335 -5.79 14.51 -12.47
CA VAL A 335 -5.74 14.59 -11.02
C VAL A 335 -5.29 13.22 -10.50
N ASN A 336 -4.27 13.18 -9.66
CA ASN A 336 -3.75 11.94 -9.09
C ASN A 336 -4.64 11.40 -7.97
N TYR A 337 -5.85 10.97 -8.34
CA TYR A 337 -6.85 10.46 -7.41
C TYR A 337 -6.43 9.18 -6.67
N THR A 338 -5.38 8.49 -7.11
CA THR A 338 -4.87 7.30 -6.40
C THR A 338 -4.03 7.66 -5.17
N ARG A 339 -3.63 8.93 -5.04
CA ARG A 339 -2.77 9.45 -3.98
C ARG A 339 -3.36 10.71 -3.33
N HIS A 340 -4.65 10.64 -3.03
CA HIS A 340 -5.34 11.67 -2.26
C HIS A 340 -5.42 11.26 -0.78
N PHE A 341 -5.69 12.25 0.07
CA PHE A 341 -5.97 12.07 1.48
C PHE A 341 -7.04 13.07 1.88
N ARG A 342 -8.03 12.59 2.63
CA ARG A 342 -9.09 13.40 3.23
C ARG A 342 -9.26 13.00 4.68
N HIS A 343 -9.33 14.00 5.55
CA HIS A 343 -9.72 13.83 6.95
C HIS A 343 -10.67 14.94 7.37
N ASP A 344 -11.96 14.62 7.47
CA ASP A 344 -12.96 15.56 7.98
C ASP A 344 -12.79 15.72 9.50
N LEU A 345 -12.67 16.96 10.00
CA LEU A 345 -12.52 17.20 11.44
C LEU A 345 -13.83 16.93 12.19
N LYS A 346 -13.71 16.58 13.48
CA LYS A 346 -14.86 16.32 14.38
C LYS A 346 -15.84 17.49 14.47
N ASP A 347 -15.40 18.72 14.19
CA ASP A 347 -16.26 19.91 14.23
C ASP A 347 -17.23 20.02 13.04
N GLY A 348 -17.03 19.21 12.00
CA GLY A 348 -17.84 19.19 10.78
C GLY A 348 -17.68 20.43 9.88
N LYS A 349 -16.79 21.36 10.23
CA LYS A 349 -16.60 22.64 9.53
C LYS A 349 -15.34 22.65 8.69
N GLN A 350 -14.32 21.91 9.11
CA GLN A 350 -13.05 21.85 8.41
C GLN A 350 -12.71 20.43 7.96
N MET A 351 -11.85 20.32 6.96
CA MET A 351 -11.22 19.07 6.55
C MET A 351 -9.76 19.30 6.19
N ILE A 352 -8.92 18.31 6.38
CA ILE A 352 -7.57 18.28 5.81
C ILE A 352 -7.68 17.57 4.45
N TRP A 353 -7.23 18.25 3.40
CA TRP A 353 -7.26 17.76 2.02
C TRP A 353 -5.86 17.77 1.42
N MET A 354 -5.53 16.73 0.67
CA MET A 354 -4.26 16.60 -0.04
C MET A 354 -4.44 16.92 -1.53
N SER A 355 -3.58 17.79 -2.06
CA SER A 355 -3.71 18.31 -3.43
C SER A 355 -2.35 18.59 -4.06
N GLU A 356 -2.26 18.37 -5.38
CA GLU A 356 -1.12 18.72 -6.24
C GLU A 356 -1.30 20.08 -6.94
N ARG A 357 -2.24 20.93 -6.49
CA ARG A 357 -2.60 22.20 -7.18
C ARG A 357 -1.46 23.21 -7.34
N ASP A 358 -0.43 23.15 -6.49
CA ASP A 358 0.77 23.98 -6.60
C ASP A 358 1.93 23.21 -7.27
N ASN A 359 1.61 22.13 -7.97
CA ASN A 359 2.49 21.15 -8.62
C ASN A 359 3.20 20.17 -7.68
N TRP A 360 2.97 20.27 -6.37
CA TRP A 360 3.52 19.37 -5.38
C TRP A 360 2.40 18.83 -4.50
N ASN A 361 2.47 17.57 -4.11
CA ASN A 361 1.41 17.01 -3.28
C ASN A 361 1.54 17.54 -1.85
N HIS A 362 0.61 18.38 -1.42
CA HIS A 362 0.63 19.08 -0.14
C HIS A 362 -0.72 19.01 0.59
N LEU A 363 -0.67 19.27 1.89
CA LEU A 363 -1.83 19.30 2.77
C LEU A 363 -2.39 20.71 2.88
N TYR A 364 -3.71 20.83 2.80
CA TYR A 364 -4.47 22.07 2.88
C TYR A 364 -5.55 21.94 3.95
N MET A 365 -5.71 22.98 4.78
CA MET A 365 -6.85 23.09 5.67
C MET A 365 -8.01 23.70 4.88
N TYR A 366 -9.08 22.96 4.73
CA TYR A 366 -10.25 23.31 3.92
C TYR A 366 -11.43 23.69 4.80
N ASN A 367 -12.15 24.73 4.38
CA ASN A 367 -13.38 25.16 5.00
C ASN A 367 -14.58 24.60 4.24
N ARG A 368 -15.36 23.74 4.89
CA ARG A 368 -16.50 23.05 4.29
C ARG A 368 -17.69 23.97 4.01
N ILE A 369 -17.77 25.10 4.70
CA ILE A 369 -18.86 26.07 4.53
C ILE A 369 -18.60 26.89 3.26
N THR A 370 -17.39 27.44 3.11
CA THR A 370 -17.02 28.26 1.95
C THR A 370 -16.58 27.41 0.74
N ALA A 371 -16.29 26.13 0.94
CA ALA A 371 -15.73 25.21 -0.07
C ALA A 371 -14.40 25.72 -0.66
N GLN A 372 -13.54 26.29 0.20
CA GLN A 372 -12.24 26.85 -0.18
C GLN A 372 -11.17 26.48 0.87
N PRO A 373 -9.89 26.42 0.48
CA PRO A 373 -8.80 26.29 1.45
C PRO A 373 -8.73 27.55 2.33
N ASP A 374 -8.74 27.38 3.65
CA ASP A 374 -8.43 28.47 4.59
C ASP A 374 -6.93 28.82 4.49
N TYR A 375 -6.08 27.79 4.42
CA TYR A 375 -4.62 27.93 4.23
C TYR A 375 -3.96 26.59 3.86
N GLN A 376 -2.75 26.67 3.33
CA GLN A 376 -1.88 25.53 3.02
C GLN A 376 -1.05 25.16 4.27
N ILE A 377 -1.10 23.89 4.69
CA ILE A 377 -0.41 23.38 5.89
C ILE A 377 1.05 23.04 5.57
N THR A 378 1.29 22.34 4.46
CA THR A 378 2.63 21.99 3.99
C THR A 378 2.92 22.65 2.65
N LYS A 379 4.17 23.08 2.40
CA LYS A 379 4.55 23.78 1.17
C LYS A 379 6.04 23.63 0.87
N GLY A 380 6.39 23.76 -0.41
CA GLY A 380 7.76 23.73 -0.91
C GLY A 380 7.92 22.78 -2.10
N GLU A 381 9.12 22.73 -2.66
CA GLU A 381 9.45 21.91 -3.84
C GLU A 381 9.74 20.44 -3.47
N TRP A 382 8.78 19.80 -2.79
CA TRP A 382 8.88 18.44 -2.27
C TRP A 382 7.48 17.83 -2.13
N TYR A 383 7.40 16.51 -1.97
CA TYR A 383 6.15 15.76 -2.15
C TYR A 383 5.72 15.04 -0.86
N VAL A 384 4.51 15.33 -0.33
CA VAL A 384 3.87 14.53 0.74
C VAL A 384 3.45 13.19 0.15
N ARG A 385 3.93 12.08 0.75
CA ARG A 385 3.67 10.71 0.27
C ARG A 385 2.49 10.05 0.93
N GLU A 386 2.37 10.19 2.25
CA GLU A 386 1.35 9.52 3.04
C GLU A 386 1.12 10.28 4.34
N VAL A 387 -0.14 10.47 4.74
CA VAL A 387 -0.49 10.91 6.10
C VAL A 387 -0.70 9.67 6.97
N LEU A 388 0.13 9.55 8.00
CA LEU A 388 0.17 8.40 8.91
C LEU A 388 -0.85 8.56 10.04
N ARG A 389 -1.00 9.80 10.54
CA ARG A 389 -1.91 10.13 11.63
C ARG A 389 -2.27 11.60 11.61
N VAL A 390 -3.57 11.88 11.73
CA VAL A 390 -4.09 13.17 12.16
C VAL A 390 -4.48 13.04 13.64
N ASP A 391 -3.75 13.75 14.50
CA ASP A 391 -4.04 13.86 15.92
C ASP A 391 -4.77 15.19 16.17
N GLU A 392 -6.10 15.13 16.15
CA GLU A 392 -6.94 16.31 16.37
C GLU A 392 -6.81 16.88 17.79
N ASP A 393 -6.60 16.01 18.78
CA ASP A 393 -6.58 16.40 20.19
C ASP A 393 -5.31 17.22 20.49
N ASN A 394 -4.18 16.88 19.86
CA ASN A 394 -2.93 17.64 19.94
C ASN A 394 -2.69 18.59 18.74
N ARG A 395 -3.60 18.62 17.77
CA ARG A 395 -3.49 19.38 16.51
C ARG A 395 -2.17 19.13 15.76
N GLN A 396 -1.78 17.86 15.64
CA GLN A 396 -0.56 17.43 14.95
C GLN A 396 -0.88 16.50 13.78
N ILE A 397 -0.08 16.59 12.72
CA ILE A 397 -0.13 15.68 11.57
C ILE A 397 1.23 15.00 11.46
N TYR A 398 1.21 13.68 11.35
CA TYR A 398 2.38 12.85 11.08
C TYR A 398 2.28 12.32 9.66
N PHE A 399 3.35 12.46 8.88
CA PHE A 399 3.34 12.12 7.46
C PHE A 399 4.73 11.71 6.98
N SER A 400 4.80 11.05 5.83
CA SER A 400 6.03 10.80 5.10
C SER A 400 6.12 11.72 3.88
N ALA A 401 7.34 12.09 3.49
CA ALA A 401 7.61 12.94 2.34
C ALA A 401 8.95 12.61 1.69
N ASN A 402 9.11 12.99 0.42
CA ASN A 402 10.36 12.86 -0.35
C ASN A 402 10.71 14.18 -1.05
N GLY A 403 11.99 14.35 -1.42
CA GLY A 403 12.49 15.58 -2.08
C GLY A 403 12.73 16.75 -1.14
N MET A 404 12.70 16.52 0.18
CA MET A 404 12.86 17.55 1.21
C MET A 404 14.29 18.09 1.36
N GLU A 405 15.29 17.25 1.12
CA GLU A 405 16.70 17.64 1.25
C GLU A 405 17.32 17.95 -0.11
N ALA A 406 17.91 19.13 -0.23
CA ALA A 406 18.62 19.52 -1.44
C ALA A 406 19.91 18.71 -1.61
N GLY A 407 20.16 18.23 -2.83
CA GLY A 407 21.37 17.45 -3.17
C GLY A 407 21.27 15.95 -2.89
N GLU A 408 20.20 15.51 -2.23
CA GLU A 408 19.88 14.08 -2.10
C GLU A 408 19.02 13.59 -3.26
N ASP A 409 18.94 12.27 -3.41
CA ASP A 409 18.01 11.63 -4.33
C ASP A 409 16.57 12.00 -3.92
N PRO A 410 15.79 12.69 -4.79
CA PRO A 410 14.50 13.23 -4.42
C PRO A 410 13.47 12.13 -4.14
N TYR A 411 13.79 10.86 -4.43
CA TYR A 411 12.93 9.74 -4.11
C TYR A 411 13.14 9.15 -2.71
N LEU A 412 14.17 9.59 -1.96
CA LEU A 412 14.35 9.16 -0.57
C LEU A 412 13.18 9.64 0.29
N ILE A 413 12.56 8.71 1.00
CA ILE A 413 11.42 8.99 1.88
C ILE A 413 11.93 9.21 3.29
N ARG A 414 11.43 10.27 3.94
CA ARG A 414 11.63 10.59 5.35
C ARG A 414 10.28 10.81 6.04
N TYR A 415 10.30 10.79 7.37
CA TYR A 415 9.10 10.93 8.20
C TYR A 415 9.12 12.24 8.98
N TYR A 416 7.97 12.88 9.09
CA TYR A 416 7.81 14.22 9.63
C TYR A 416 6.59 14.32 10.54
N ARG A 417 6.59 15.37 11.36
CA ARG A 417 5.37 15.89 11.98
C ARG A 417 5.28 17.40 11.81
N ILE A 418 4.06 17.92 11.80
CA ILE A 418 3.76 19.36 11.69
C ILE A 418 2.48 19.70 12.46
N GLY A 419 2.37 20.93 12.95
CA GLY A 419 1.12 21.45 13.50
C GLY A 419 0.06 21.69 12.43
N PHE A 420 -1.22 21.65 12.82
CA PHE A 420 -2.32 21.98 11.91
C PHE A 420 -2.19 23.36 11.28
N ASP A 421 -1.55 24.31 11.96
CA ASP A 421 -1.30 25.67 11.49
C ASP A 421 -0.11 25.79 10.52
N GLY A 422 0.47 24.67 10.10
CA GLY A 422 1.63 24.62 9.21
C GLY A 422 2.96 24.99 9.88
N LYS A 423 3.00 25.09 11.22
CA LYS A 423 4.22 25.42 11.96
C LYS A 423 4.82 24.20 12.66
N GLY A 424 6.08 24.33 13.08
CA GLY A 424 6.77 23.30 13.86
C GLY A 424 7.10 22.04 13.07
N LEU A 425 7.27 22.14 11.75
CA LEU A 425 7.72 21.03 10.91
C LEU A 425 9.01 20.44 11.48
N THR A 426 8.97 19.16 11.82
CA THR A 426 10.08 18.43 12.46
C THR A 426 10.36 17.15 11.68
N CYS A 427 11.58 16.99 11.18
CA CYS A 427 12.05 15.73 10.62
C CYS A 427 12.30 14.72 11.74
N LEU A 428 11.66 13.55 11.66
CA LEU A 428 11.76 12.48 12.65
C LEU A 428 12.83 11.44 12.28
N THR A 429 13.31 11.46 11.03
CA THR A 429 14.31 10.53 10.48
C THR A 429 15.33 11.32 9.65
N PRO A 430 16.24 12.08 10.29
CA PRO A 430 17.07 13.09 9.63
C PRO A 430 18.31 12.54 8.89
N GLU A 431 18.72 11.31 9.14
CA GLU A 431 19.84 10.67 8.48
C GLU A 431 19.56 10.48 6.99
N GLU A 432 20.61 10.47 6.15
CA GLU A 432 20.45 10.24 4.72
C GLU A 432 20.10 8.77 4.43
N GLY A 433 18.93 8.52 3.83
CA GLY A 433 18.61 7.22 3.29
C GLY A 433 17.14 6.94 2.96
N MET A 434 16.94 5.72 2.47
CA MET A 434 15.71 4.95 2.36
C MET A 434 14.99 4.67 3.67
N HIS A 435 14.21 5.58 4.28
CA HIS A 435 13.55 5.26 5.57
C HIS A 435 12.24 4.48 5.45
N ARG A 436 12.01 3.62 6.43
CA ARG A 436 10.71 3.06 6.79
C ARG A 436 10.51 3.16 8.30
N ALA A 437 9.38 3.71 8.72
CA ALA A 437 9.08 3.93 10.13
C ALA A 437 7.82 3.19 10.58
N TRP A 438 7.83 2.70 11.82
CA TRP A 438 6.68 2.11 12.50
C TRP A 438 6.47 2.82 13.84
N PHE A 439 5.30 3.43 14.03
CA PHE A 439 4.99 4.23 15.20
C PHE A 439 4.30 3.41 16.30
N SER A 440 4.56 3.76 17.56
CA SER A 440 3.71 3.30 18.68
C SER A 440 2.29 3.85 18.51
N GLY A 441 1.29 3.16 19.07
CA GLY A 441 -0.12 3.52 18.87
C GLY A 441 -0.49 4.93 19.34
N ASP A 442 0.27 5.51 20.26
CA ASP A 442 0.13 6.86 20.80
C ASP A 442 1.07 7.89 20.15
N MET A 443 1.82 7.51 19.11
CA MET A 443 2.78 8.37 18.41
C MET A 443 3.89 8.96 19.31
N LYS A 444 4.23 8.29 20.42
CA LYS A 444 5.35 8.69 21.30
C LYS A 444 6.71 8.22 20.79
N TYR A 445 6.75 7.03 20.18
CA TYR A 445 7.96 6.41 19.66
C TYR A 445 7.79 6.01 18.20
N LEU A 446 8.91 5.91 17.48
CA LEU A 446 8.98 5.18 16.21
C LEU A 446 10.20 4.28 16.17
N VAL A 447 10.09 3.14 15.51
CA VAL A 447 11.24 2.38 15.04
C VAL A 447 11.50 2.81 13.60
N ASP A 448 12.71 3.27 13.34
CA ASP A 448 13.18 3.73 12.04
C ASP A 448 14.21 2.73 11.49
N VAL A 449 13.96 2.23 10.29
CA VAL A 449 14.88 1.35 9.56
C VAL A 449 15.20 1.99 8.23
N TYR A 450 16.48 2.21 7.98
CA TYR A 450 16.93 2.92 6.80
C TYR A 450 18.20 2.33 6.21
N SER A 451 18.37 2.53 4.90
CA SER A 451 19.53 2.07 4.13
C SER A 451 19.63 2.86 2.84
N MET A 452 20.73 2.68 2.12
CA MET A 452 20.81 3.04 0.70
C MET A 452 21.29 1.82 -0.08
N VAL A 453 21.28 1.87 -1.40
CA VAL A 453 21.81 0.77 -2.22
C VAL A 453 23.28 0.45 -1.92
N ASP A 454 24.02 1.45 -1.43
CA ASP A 454 25.44 1.44 -1.10
C ASP A 454 25.73 1.60 0.40
N LYS A 455 24.69 1.70 1.24
CA LYS A 455 24.80 1.79 2.71
C LYS A 455 23.99 0.69 3.37
N VAL A 456 24.63 -0.05 4.27
CA VAL A 456 24.00 -1.17 4.99
C VAL A 456 22.78 -0.72 5.81
N PRO A 457 21.77 -1.60 5.98
CA PRO A 457 20.62 -1.28 6.82
C PRO A 457 20.99 -0.97 8.27
N VAL A 458 20.39 0.09 8.80
CA VAL A 458 20.46 0.51 10.20
C VAL A 458 19.04 0.60 10.76
N ALA A 459 18.86 0.12 11.98
CA ALA A 459 17.60 0.18 12.71
C ALA A 459 17.80 0.86 14.08
N VAL A 460 16.97 1.85 14.38
CA VAL A 460 17.00 2.59 15.65
C VAL A 460 15.59 2.84 16.18
N LEU A 461 15.47 2.92 17.51
CA LEU A 461 14.28 3.43 18.17
C LEU A 461 14.45 4.94 18.37
N ARG A 462 13.44 5.74 18.01
CA ARG A 462 13.43 7.20 18.14
C ARG A 462 12.23 7.71 18.91
N SER A 463 12.38 8.91 19.45
CA SER A 463 11.30 9.75 19.94
C SER A 463 10.52 10.32 18.75
N ALA A 464 9.21 10.08 18.69
CA ALA A 464 8.34 10.66 17.66
C ALA A 464 7.97 12.12 17.97
N ARG A 465 8.51 12.69 19.05
CA ARG A 465 8.43 14.13 19.34
C ARG A 465 9.52 14.93 18.61
N ASP A 466 10.74 14.42 18.52
CA ASP A 466 11.88 15.22 18.04
C ASP A 466 12.86 14.45 17.17
N GLY A 467 12.54 13.20 16.79
CA GLY A 467 13.39 12.37 15.92
C GLY A 467 14.67 11.87 16.58
N LYS A 468 14.90 12.19 17.86
CA LYS A 468 16.13 11.78 18.55
C LYS A 468 16.15 10.27 18.78
N VAL A 469 17.31 9.68 18.51
CA VAL A 469 17.58 8.28 18.83
C VAL A 469 17.46 8.07 20.33
N VAL A 470 16.58 7.14 20.71
CA VAL A 470 16.35 6.67 22.07
C VAL A 470 17.27 5.50 22.39
N MET A 471 17.42 4.57 21.43
CA MET A 471 18.23 3.35 21.56
C MET A 471 18.60 2.80 20.17
N PRO A 472 19.85 2.37 19.94
CA PRO A 472 20.20 1.59 18.74
C PRO A 472 19.58 0.20 18.79
N LEU A 473 19.07 -0.30 17.66
CA LEU A 473 18.53 -1.66 17.58
C LEU A 473 19.53 -2.59 16.89
N GLU A 474 19.78 -2.37 15.60
CA GLU A 474 20.66 -3.21 14.79
C GLU A 474 21.39 -2.39 13.72
N THR A 475 22.58 -2.84 13.35
CA THR A 475 23.28 -2.44 12.12
C THR A 475 23.62 -3.72 11.39
N ALA A 476 23.27 -3.79 10.11
CA ALA A 476 23.49 -5.00 9.34
C ALA A 476 24.99 -5.31 9.19
N ASP A 477 25.33 -6.59 9.34
CA ASP A 477 26.68 -7.13 9.15
C ASP A 477 26.73 -7.83 7.80
N ILE A 478 27.60 -7.34 6.91
CA ILE A 478 27.80 -7.83 5.54
C ILE A 478 29.18 -8.48 5.36
N THR A 479 29.90 -8.80 6.43
CA THR A 479 31.28 -9.33 6.36
C THR A 479 31.40 -10.55 5.45
N LEU A 480 30.43 -11.48 5.53
CA LEU A 480 30.40 -12.66 4.66
C LEU A 480 30.11 -12.33 3.19
N LEU A 481 29.32 -11.29 2.94
CA LEU A 481 29.01 -10.82 1.59
C LEU A 481 30.23 -10.14 0.95
N GLU A 482 30.95 -9.31 1.72
CA GLU A 482 32.19 -8.66 1.28
C GLU A 482 33.32 -9.66 1.05
N ALA A 483 33.44 -10.70 1.89
CA ALA A 483 34.41 -11.78 1.71
C ALA A 483 34.24 -12.54 0.38
N GLU A 484 33.01 -12.55 -0.16
CA GLU A 484 32.68 -13.10 -1.47
C GLU A 484 33.00 -12.12 -2.62
N GLY A 485 33.52 -10.93 -2.32
CA GLY A 485 33.86 -9.91 -3.30
C GLY A 485 32.64 -9.16 -3.83
N TRP A 486 31.56 -9.08 -3.04
CA TRP A 486 30.43 -8.21 -3.35
C TRP A 486 30.88 -6.74 -3.39
N LYS A 487 30.26 -5.97 -4.28
CA LYS A 487 30.46 -4.53 -4.38
C LYS A 487 29.10 -3.88 -4.54
N ALA A 488 28.89 -2.79 -3.81
CA ALA A 488 27.69 -1.99 -3.93
C ALA A 488 27.52 -1.46 -5.38
N PRO A 489 26.28 -1.38 -5.88
CA PRO A 489 25.98 -0.63 -7.09
C PRO A 489 26.41 0.83 -6.97
N GLU A 490 26.92 1.40 -8.05
CA GLU A 490 27.28 2.82 -8.13
C GLU A 490 26.01 3.64 -8.40
N VAL A 491 25.69 4.57 -7.50
CA VAL A 491 24.64 5.57 -7.75
C VAL A 491 25.17 6.61 -8.71
N PHE A 492 24.39 6.96 -9.73
CA PHE A 492 24.72 8.06 -10.63
C PHE A 492 23.50 8.94 -10.89
N VAL A 493 23.78 10.17 -11.31
CA VAL A 493 22.78 11.14 -11.76
C VAL A 493 23.18 11.64 -13.13
N ALA A 494 22.24 11.66 -14.06
CA ALA A 494 22.41 12.23 -15.39
C ALA A 494 21.22 13.12 -15.73
N LYS A 495 21.45 14.15 -16.56
CA LYS A 495 20.34 14.98 -17.05
C LYS A 495 19.47 14.19 -18.03
N GLY A 496 18.16 14.38 -17.91
CA GLY A 496 17.19 13.91 -18.87
C GLY A 496 17.37 14.53 -20.25
N ARG A 497 16.56 14.09 -21.23
CA ARG A 497 16.61 14.63 -22.61
C ARG A 497 16.30 16.13 -22.69
N ASP A 498 15.68 16.69 -21.66
CA ASP A 498 15.40 18.12 -21.52
C ASP A 498 16.62 18.95 -21.09
N GLY A 499 17.74 18.30 -20.71
CA GLY A 499 18.95 18.93 -20.19
C GLY A 499 18.80 19.53 -18.79
N LYS A 500 17.67 19.30 -18.10
CA LYS A 500 17.31 19.97 -16.84
C LYS A 500 17.03 18.97 -15.72
N THR A 501 16.17 17.99 -15.96
CA THR A 501 15.68 17.06 -14.93
C THR A 501 16.79 16.06 -14.55
N ASP A 502 17.02 15.88 -13.25
CA ASP A 502 17.96 14.89 -12.74
C ASP A 502 17.36 13.48 -12.74
N MET A 503 18.00 12.58 -13.46
CA MET A 503 17.64 11.17 -13.58
C MET A 503 18.61 10.34 -12.75
N TRP A 504 18.12 9.80 -11.64
CA TRP A 504 18.88 8.96 -10.73
C TRP A 504 18.87 7.51 -11.21
N GLY A 505 20.03 6.86 -11.22
CA GLY A 505 20.19 5.49 -11.68
C GLY A 505 21.28 4.73 -10.93
N LEU A 506 21.40 3.44 -11.24
CA LEU A 506 22.41 2.55 -10.66
C LEU A 506 23.24 1.89 -11.76
N ILE A 507 24.53 1.72 -11.51
CA ILE A 507 25.42 0.90 -12.32
C ILE A 507 25.88 -0.28 -11.47
N ALA A 508 25.49 -1.49 -11.85
CA ALA A 508 26.06 -2.72 -11.31
C ALA A 508 27.14 -3.23 -12.27
N ARG A 509 28.40 -3.26 -11.81
CA ARG A 509 29.53 -3.74 -12.61
C ARG A 509 29.63 -5.27 -12.53
N PRO A 510 30.18 -5.94 -13.57
CA PRO A 510 30.55 -7.34 -13.50
C PRO A 510 31.48 -7.63 -12.32
N THR A 511 31.37 -8.81 -11.71
CA THR A 511 32.22 -9.20 -10.57
C THR A 511 33.71 -9.29 -10.90
N ASN A 512 34.05 -9.41 -12.18
CA ASN A 512 35.41 -9.41 -12.73
C ASN A 512 35.69 -8.15 -13.58
N PHE A 513 35.10 -7.01 -13.20
CA PHE A 513 35.27 -5.76 -13.92
C PHE A 513 36.74 -5.34 -14.03
N ASP A 514 37.16 -5.02 -15.24
CA ASP A 514 38.46 -4.48 -15.61
C ASP A 514 38.24 -3.15 -16.35
N PRO A 515 38.71 -2.00 -15.82
CA PRO A 515 38.49 -0.70 -16.43
C PRO A 515 39.13 -0.56 -17.82
N ASN A 516 40.05 -1.45 -18.21
CA ASN A 516 40.69 -1.45 -19.52
C ASN A 516 39.93 -2.26 -20.58
N LYS A 517 38.81 -2.89 -20.21
CA LYS A 517 37.96 -3.68 -21.10
C LYS A 517 36.65 -2.98 -21.41
N LYS A 518 36.05 -3.36 -22.55
CA LYS A 518 34.70 -2.96 -22.92
C LYS A 518 33.73 -4.08 -22.56
N TYR A 519 32.58 -3.70 -22.01
CA TYR A 519 31.51 -4.61 -21.63
C TYR A 519 30.21 -4.21 -22.33
N PRO A 520 29.35 -5.17 -22.74
CA PRO A 520 27.99 -4.85 -23.15
C PRO A 520 27.20 -4.29 -21.95
N VAL A 521 26.30 -3.36 -22.22
CA VAL A 521 25.40 -2.79 -21.20
C VAL A 521 24.03 -3.43 -21.35
N ILE A 522 23.48 -3.92 -20.23
CA ILE A 522 22.08 -4.35 -20.14
C ILE A 522 21.33 -3.25 -19.39
N GLU A 523 20.45 -2.56 -20.09
CA GLU A 523 19.54 -1.60 -19.47
C GLU A 523 18.31 -2.34 -18.92
N TYR A 524 18.14 -2.31 -17.59
CA TYR A 524 16.92 -2.79 -16.95
C TYR A 524 16.01 -1.60 -16.64
N ILE A 525 14.86 -1.55 -17.30
CA ILE A 525 13.95 -0.41 -17.31
C ILE A 525 12.51 -0.83 -17.03
N TYR A 526 11.81 -0.05 -16.21
CA TYR A 526 10.35 -0.09 -16.09
C TYR A 526 9.74 1.28 -16.45
N GLN A 527 10.15 2.35 -15.76
CA GLN A 527 9.75 3.75 -16.01
C GLN A 527 8.23 4.03 -16.13
N GLY A 528 7.37 3.11 -15.68
CA GLY A 528 5.94 3.37 -15.58
C GLY A 528 5.60 4.41 -14.51
N PRO A 529 4.47 5.12 -14.63
CA PRO A 529 4.00 6.04 -13.59
C PRO A 529 3.59 5.27 -12.32
N GLY A 530 3.40 6.00 -11.23
CA GLY A 530 2.81 5.47 -10.00
C GLY A 530 3.83 5.10 -8.91
N ASP A 531 5.10 4.90 -9.22
CA ASP A 531 6.20 4.96 -8.25
C ASP A 531 7.57 5.10 -8.93
N GLN A 532 8.62 5.10 -8.14
CA GLN A 532 10.00 5.01 -8.59
C GLN A 532 10.48 3.54 -8.54
N TYR A 533 11.25 3.09 -9.53
CA TYR A 533 11.63 1.67 -9.69
C TYR A 533 13.13 1.41 -9.57
N VAL A 534 13.93 2.47 -9.50
CA VAL A 534 15.36 2.36 -9.20
C VAL A 534 15.47 1.94 -7.74
N PRO A 535 16.14 0.83 -7.40
CA PRO A 535 16.31 0.45 -6.01
C PRO A 535 16.89 1.61 -5.18
N LYS A 536 16.34 1.85 -3.99
CA LYS A 536 16.81 2.91 -3.06
C LYS A 536 17.31 2.35 -1.74
N THR A 537 17.17 1.05 -1.54
CA THR A 537 17.55 0.35 -0.31
C THR A 537 18.61 -0.69 -0.62
N PHE A 538 19.37 -1.06 0.39
CA PHE A 538 20.38 -2.10 0.29
C PHE A 538 19.79 -3.40 -0.24
N ARG A 539 20.48 -4.04 -1.20
CA ARG A 539 20.17 -5.36 -1.73
C ARG A 539 21.47 -6.11 -1.97
N PRO A 540 21.72 -7.24 -1.28
CA PRO A 540 22.88 -8.07 -1.53
C PRO A 540 22.86 -8.63 -2.95
#